data_AF-A0A3C1V8H8-F1
#
_entry.id   AF-A0A3C1V8H8-F1
#
_cell.length_a   1.000
_cell.length_b   1.000
_cell.length_c   1.000
_cell.angle_alpha   90.00
_cell.angle_beta   90.00
_cell.angle_gamma   90.00
#
_symmetry.space_group_name_H-M   'P 1'
#
loop_
_entity.id
_entity.type
_entity.pdbx_description
1 polymer ?
#
loop_
_entity_poly.entity_id
_entity_poly.type
_entity_poly.pdbx_seq_one_letter_code
_entity_poly.pdbx_strand_id
1 'polypeptide(L)'
;MKKLIPVFLALAGAFSVQAKIVTQTIEYKQGGTTLEGFLAYDNATSATRPGVLVVHQWLGLTDYEKHRAEQLASFGYVAFCADIYGKGIRPQNTTEAGVEATKYKTDRTLLRARVNAGLDVLKKNKLADTKRIAAIGYCFGGTTVIELARSGAELNGVVSFHGGLDSPTPADGRNIKCKILACHGADDPFETPADLAAFEKELRDANVDWRLIKYGGAVHSFTQPMAGNDNSKGAAYNERADKRSWADMQQFFAEIFQ
;
A
#
# COMPACT_ATOMS: atom_id res chain seq x y z
N MET A 1 67.17 -35.16 4.38
CA MET A 1 66.39 -34.77 3.19
C MET A 1 65.01 -34.29 3.65
N LYS A 2 64.74 -32.97 3.57
CA LYS A 2 63.50 -32.36 4.08
C LYS A 2 62.36 -32.59 3.09
N LYS A 3 61.25 -33.18 3.55
CA LYS A 3 60.02 -33.37 2.75
C LYS A 3 59.20 -32.09 2.78
N LEU A 4 58.91 -31.51 1.60
CA LEU A 4 57.99 -30.40 1.41
C LEU A 4 56.56 -30.94 1.28
N ILE A 5 55.63 -30.39 2.07
CA ILE A 5 54.19 -30.63 1.96
C ILE A 5 53.59 -29.43 1.22
N PRO A 6 52.84 -29.61 0.11
CA PRO A 6 52.18 -28.50 -0.56
C PRO A 6 50.86 -28.19 0.17
N VAL A 7 50.70 -26.94 0.59
CA VAL A 7 49.43 -26.41 1.08
C VAL A 7 48.62 -25.97 -0.13
N PHE A 8 47.52 -26.67 -0.42
CA PHE A 8 46.53 -26.21 -1.39
C PHE A 8 45.62 -25.17 -0.73
N LEU A 9 45.76 -23.91 -1.15
CA LEU A 9 44.85 -22.84 -0.78
C LEU A 9 43.57 -22.98 -1.61
N ALA A 10 42.48 -23.44 -0.99
CA ALA A 10 41.16 -23.44 -1.62
C ALA A 10 40.60 -22.01 -1.60
N LEU A 11 40.61 -21.33 -2.75
CA LEU A 11 39.82 -20.11 -2.93
C LEU A 11 38.34 -20.48 -2.98
N ALA A 12 37.61 -20.24 -1.90
CA ALA A 12 36.16 -20.25 -1.90
C ALA A 12 35.67 -18.97 -2.61
N GLY A 13 35.29 -19.10 -3.89
CA GLY A 13 34.60 -18.02 -4.60
C GLY A 13 33.22 -17.81 -3.99
N ALA A 14 33.02 -16.68 -3.30
CA ALA A 14 31.69 -16.24 -2.91
C ALA A 14 30.93 -15.83 -4.18
N PHE A 15 30.04 -16.71 -4.66
CA PHE A 15 29.06 -16.31 -5.67
C PHE A 15 28.10 -15.31 -5.01
N SER A 16 28.23 -14.03 -5.39
CA SER A 16 27.20 -13.04 -5.09
C SER A 16 25.93 -13.47 -5.83
N VAL A 17 24.94 -13.99 -5.11
CA VAL A 17 23.58 -14.17 -5.65
C VAL A 17 23.09 -12.77 -6.00
N GLN A 18 23.06 -12.45 -7.28
CA GLN A 18 22.60 -11.15 -7.74
C GLN A 18 21.09 -11.10 -7.55
N ALA A 19 20.65 -10.27 -6.61
CA ALA A 19 19.25 -10.03 -6.29
C ALA A 19 18.45 -9.72 -7.56
N LYS A 20 17.36 -10.46 -7.78
CA LYS A 20 16.41 -10.19 -8.86
C LYS A 20 15.03 -10.07 -8.25
N ILE A 21 14.36 -8.93 -8.49
CA ILE A 21 12.94 -8.80 -8.18
C ILE A 21 12.18 -9.81 -9.04
N VAL A 22 11.47 -10.71 -8.35
CA VAL A 22 10.57 -11.69 -8.95
C VAL A 22 9.16 -11.15 -8.82
N THR A 23 8.42 -11.20 -9.93
CA THR A 23 7.05 -10.74 -10.02
C THR A 23 6.14 -11.88 -10.45
N GLN A 24 4.94 -11.95 -9.88
CA GLN A 24 3.96 -12.99 -10.20
C GLN A 24 2.55 -12.42 -10.20
N THR A 25 1.76 -12.77 -11.22
CA THR A 25 0.32 -12.54 -11.21
C THR A 25 -0.36 -13.65 -10.42
N ILE A 26 -1.21 -13.30 -9.47
CA ILE A 26 -1.92 -14.27 -8.62
C ILE A 26 -3.43 -14.07 -8.79
N GLU A 27 -4.09 -15.10 -9.31
CA GLU A 27 -5.55 -15.15 -9.32
C GLU A 27 -6.07 -15.64 -7.96
N TYR A 28 -7.09 -14.96 -7.44
CA TYR A 28 -7.75 -15.31 -6.19
C TYR A 28 -9.25 -14.95 -6.25
N LYS A 29 -10.00 -15.22 -5.19
CA LYS A 29 -11.44 -14.99 -5.16
C LYS A 29 -11.88 -14.27 -3.90
N GLN A 30 -12.94 -13.49 -4.04
CA GLN A 30 -13.79 -13.04 -2.93
C GLN A 30 -15.24 -13.34 -3.30
N GLY A 31 -15.85 -14.28 -2.57
CA GLY A 31 -17.15 -14.84 -2.95
C GLY A 31 -17.12 -15.43 -4.36
N GLY A 32 -18.08 -15.02 -5.20
CA GLY A 32 -18.18 -15.46 -6.59
C GLY A 32 -17.29 -14.72 -7.59
N THR A 33 -16.59 -13.66 -7.20
CA THR A 33 -15.78 -12.87 -8.15
C THR A 33 -14.33 -13.32 -8.15
N THR A 34 -13.78 -13.48 -9.36
CA THR A 34 -12.35 -13.67 -9.61
C THR A 34 -11.61 -12.33 -9.59
N LEU A 35 -10.53 -12.28 -8.82
CA LEU A 35 -9.63 -11.14 -8.63
C LEU A 35 -8.24 -11.52 -9.14
N GLU A 36 -7.45 -10.55 -9.59
CA GLU A 36 -6.09 -10.82 -10.11
C GLU A 36 -5.09 -9.80 -9.58
N GLY A 37 -4.30 -10.21 -8.60
CA GLY A 37 -3.29 -9.38 -7.95
C GLY A 37 -1.89 -9.57 -8.50
N PHE A 38 -0.96 -8.75 -8.03
CA PHE A 38 0.45 -8.76 -8.45
C PHE A 38 1.36 -8.85 -7.24
N LEU A 39 2.17 -9.90 -7.17
CA LEU A 39 3.16 -10.14 -6.13
C LEU A 39 4.53 -9.70 -6.63
N ALA A 40 5.30 -8.99 -5.79
CA ALA A 40 6.71 -8.67 -6.02
C ALA A 40 7.53 -8.97 -4.76
N TYR A 41 8.69 -9.60 -4.93
CA TYR A 41 9.66 -9.85 -3.86
C TYR A 41 11.06 -10.05 -4.44
N ASP A 42 12.10 -9.76 -3.65
CA ASP A 42 13.48 -10.12 -4.00
C ASP A 42 13.74 -11.61 -3.72
N ASN A 43 14.29 -12.37 -4.68
CA ASN A 43 14.60 -13.79 -4.51
C ASN A 43 16.00 -14.07 -3.92
N ALA A 44 16.76 -13.05 -3.52
CA ALA A 44 18.08 -13.21 -2.90
C ALA A 44 18.05 -14.01 -1.58
N THR A 45 16.89 -14.08 -0.92
CA THR A 45 16.70 -14.81 0.33
C THR A 45 15.36 -15.54 0.39
N SER A 46 15.37 -16.72 1.02
CA SER A 46 14.18 -17.50 1.37
C SER A 46 13.61 -17.17 2.76
N ALA A 47 14.26 -16.26 3.51
CA ALA A 47 13.80 -15.82 4.81
C ALA A 47 12.46 -15.05 4.71
N THR A 48 11.63 -15.18 5.74
CA THR A 48 10.42 -14.38 5.87
C THR A 48 10.77 -12.92 6.10
N ARG A 49 9.96 -12.03 5.52
CA ARG A 49 10.16 -10.58 5.49
C ARG A 49 8.84 -9.87 5.75
N PRO A 50 8.84 -8.60 6.20
CA PRO A 50 7.60 -7.86 6.35
C PRO A 50 6.82 -7.80 5.03
N GLY A 51 5.51 -8.01 5.11
CA GLY A 51 4.59 -7.97 3.98
C GLY A 51 3.92 -6.61 3.84
N VAL A 52 3.77 -6.12 2.61
CA VAL A 52 3.06 -4.87 2.34
C VAL A 52 1.97 -5.10 1.29
N LEU A 53 0.72 -4.91 1.69
CA LEU A 53 -0.42 -4.87 0.78
C LEU A 53 -0.43 -3.51 0.06
N VAL A 54 -0.58 -3.49 -1.26
CA VAL A 54 -0.70 -2.26 -2.05
C VAL A 54 -2.10 -2.22 -2.65
N VAL A 55 -2.84 -1.14 -2.41
CA VAL A 55 -4.17 -0.95 -2.98
C VAL A 55 -4.15 0.13 -4.05
N HIS A 56 -4.72 -0.21 -5.21
CA HIS A 56 -4.67 0.61 -6.40
C HIS A 56 -5.53 1.87 -6.33
N GLN A 57 -5.20 2.82 -7.19
CA GLN A 57 -6.05 3.98 -7.45
C GLN A 57 -7.33 3.63 -8.21
N TRP A 58 -8.15 4.63 -8.52
CA TRP A 58 -9.47 4.45 -9.16
C TRP A 58 -9.51 3.82 -10.57
N LEU A 59 -8.37 3.62 -11.23
CA LEU A 59 -8.26 2.95 -12.55
C LEU A 59 -8.06 1.42 -12.44
N GLY A 60 -8.18 0.85 -11.25
CA GLY A 60 -7.87 -0.56 -11.03
C GLY A 60 -6.36 -0.79 -10.89
N LEU A 61 -5.94 -2.06 -10.87
CA LEU A 61 -4.53 -2.42 -10.78
C LEU A 61 -3.78 -2.11 -12.10
N THR A 62 -3.04 -1.00 -12.12
CA THR A 62 -2.24 -0.54 -13.25
C THR A 62 -0.74 -0.82 -13.05
N ASP A 63 0.08 -0.45 -14.03
CA ASP A 63 1.53 -0.58 -13.93
C ASP A 63 2.15 0.37 -12.89
N TYR A 64 1.47 1.46 -12.53
CA TYR A 64 1.93 2.35 -11.47
C TYR A 64 2.03 1.60 -10.13
N GLU A 65 0.98 0.89 -9.73
CA GLU A 65 0.99 0.11 -8.49
C GLU A 65 1.98 -1.04 -8.53
N LYS A 66 2.09 -1.74 -9.68
CA LYS A 66 3.07 -2.83 -9.85
C LYS A 66 4.50 -2.30 -9.66
N HIS A 67 4.81 -1.13 -10.22
CA HIS A 67 6.11 -0.49 -10.01
C HIS A 67 6.33 -0.13 -8.53
N ARG A 68 5.32 0.38 -7.82
CA ARG A 68 5.44 0.64 -6.37
C ARG A 68 5.66 -0.66 -5.58
N ALA A 69 5.06 -1.78 -5.97
CA ALA A 69 5.34 -3.08 -5.38
C ALA A 69 6.76 -3.56 -5.65
N GLU A 70 7.30 -3.36 -6.86
CA GLU A 70 8.71 -3.66 -7.16
C GLU A 70 9.67 -2.79 -6.35
N GLN A 71 9.35 -1.50 -6.13
CA GLN A 71 10.12 -0.61 -5.24
C GLN A 71 10.08 -1.09 -3.78
N LEU A 72 8.93 -1.53 -3.28
CA LEU A 72 8.85 -2.13 -1.94
C LEU A 72 9.67 -3.42 -1.87
N ALA A 73 9.62 -4.26 -2.92
CA ALA A 73 10.40 -5.47 -3.00
C ALA A 73 11.92 -5.19 -2.96
N SER A 74 12.39 -4.12 -3.61
CA SER A 74 13.79 -3.70 -3.55
C SER A 74 14.22 -3.13 -2.19
N PHE A 75 13.27 -2.71 -1.35
CA PHE A 75 13.49 -2.37 0.07
C PHE A 75 13.38 -3.57 1.01
N GLY A 76 13.26 -4.79 0.47
CA GLY A 76 13.26 -6.03 1.25
C GLY A 76 11.89 -6.44 1.76
N TYR A 77 10.80 -5.90 1.21
CA TYR A 77 9.44 -6.32 1.53
C TYR A 77 8.93 -7.43 0.60
N VAL A 78 7.90 -8.15 1.05
CA VAL A 78 7.03 -8.92 0.15
C VAL A 78 5.81 -8.07 -0.15
N ALA A 79 5.71 -7.55 -1.38
CA ALA A 79 4.65 -6.63 -1.76
C ALA A 79 3.57 -7.35 -2.57
N PHE A 80 2.30 -7.15 -2.23
CA PHE A 80 1.18 -7.70 -2.99
C PHE A 80 0.18 -6.59 -3.34
N CYS A 81 -0.01 -6.32 -4.63
CA CYS A 81 -1.06 -5.45 -5.10
C CYS A 81 -2.40 -6.21 -5.14
N ALA A 82 -3.36 -5.77 -4.34
CA ALA A 82 -4.71 -6.29 -4.36
C ALA A 82 -5.51 -5.70 -5.53
N ASP A 83 -6.30 -6.54 -6.20
CA ASP A 83 -7.32 -6.11 -7.16
C ASP A 83 -8.67 -6.01 -6.46
N ILE A 84 -9.17 -4.79 -6.32
CA ILE A 84 -10.44 -4.50 -5.65
C ILE A 84 -11.61 -4.65 -6.63
N TYR A 85 -11.40 -4.26 -7.89
CA TYR A 85 -12.45 -4.22 -8.90
C TYR A 85 -12.75 -5.61 -9.45
N GLY A 86 -11.70 -6.39 -9.69
CA GLY A 86 -11.78 -7.75 -10.20
C GLY A 86 -11.04 -7.94 -11.52
N LYS A 87 -10.79 -9.21 -11.84
CA LYS A 87 -9.96 -9.60 -12.98
C LYS A 87 -10.53 -9.03 -14.27
N GLY A 88 -9.69 -8.30 -15.02
CA GLY A 88 -10.05 -7.67 -16.28
C GLY A 88 -10.80 -6.35 -16.17
N ILE A 89 -11.16 -5.88 -14.98
CA ILE A 89 -11.87 -4.61 -14.79
C ILE A 89 -10.84 -3.49 -14.58
N ARG A 90 -10.52 -2.76 -15.64
CA ARG A 90 -9.59 -1.63 -15.66
C ARG A 90 -10.23 -0.45 -16.39
N PRO A 91 -10.85 0.50 -15.69
CA PRO A 91 -11.40 1.71 -16.31
C PRO A 91 -10.37 2.42 -17.19
N GLN A 92 -10.79 2.92 -18.35
CA GLN A 92 -9.90 3.56 -19.34
C GLN A 92 -9.92 5.09 -19.28
N ASN A 93 -10.89 5.67 -18.56
CA ASN A 93 -11.08 7.11 -18.45
C ASN A 93 -11.75 7.48 -17.12
N THR A 94 -11.81 8.77 -16.81
CA THR A 94 -12.36 9.31 -15.56
C THR A 94 -13.84 8.97 -15.35
N THR A 95 -14.62 8.87 -16.42
CA THR A 95 -16.05 8.53 -16.36
C THR A 95 -16.24 7.09 -15.91
N GLU A 96 -15.57 6.14 -16.56
CA GLU A 96 -15.58 4.73 -16.17
C GLU A 96 -15.01 4.53 -14.76
N ALA A 97 -13.94 5.25 -14.43
CA ALA A 97 -13.31 5.17 -13.12
C ALA A 97 -14.26 5.64 -12.02
N GLY A 98 -14.98 6.74 -12.26
CA GLY A 98 -15.99 7.26 -11.35
C GLY A 98 -17.14 6.27 -11.12
N VAL A 99 -17.64 5.64 -12.18
CA VAL A 99 -18.70 4.61 -12.08
C VAL A 99 -18.21 3.42 -11.26
N GLU A 100 -17.02 2.90 -11.56
CA GLU A 100 -16.50 1.71 -10.88
C GLU A 100 -16.17 2.00 -9.41
N ALA A 101 -15.47 3.10 -9.12
CA ALA A 101 -15.12 3.50 -7.76
C ALA A 101 -16.36 3.75 -6.89
N THR A 102 -17.43 4.32 -7.47
CA THR A 102 -18.67 4.62 -6.74
C THR A 102 -19.30 3.36 -6.15
N LYS A 103 -19.26 2.22 -6.85
CA LYS A 103 -19.78 0.94 -6.34
C LYS A 103 -19.22 0.62 -4.95
N TYR A 104 -17.91 0.81 -4.78
CA TYR A 104 -17.19 0.53 -3.55
C TYR A 104 -17.26 1.67 -2.53
N LYS A 105 -17.42 2.92 -2.98
CA LYS A 105 -17.67 4.07 -2.10
C LYS A 105 -19.02 3.92 -1.38
N THR A 106 -20.05 3.48 -2.09
CA THR A 106 -21.40 3.29 -1.54
C THR A 106 -21.59 1.94 -0.83
N ASP A 107 -20.76 0.95 -1.13
CA ASP A 107 -20.75 -0.36 -0.47
C ASP A 107 -19.41 -0.62 0.23
N ARG A 108 -19.24 -0.01 1.41
CA ARG A 108 -18.03 -0.20 2.24
C ARG A 108 -17.88 -1.66 2.71
N THR A 109 -18.97 -2.41 2.83
CA THR A 109 -18.92 -3.84 3.18
C THR A 109 -18.23 -4.63 2.08
N LEU A 110 -18.63 -4.42 0.81
CA LEU A 110 -17.97 -5.04 -0.33
C LEU A 110 -16.50 -4.59 -0.44
N LEU A 111 -16.22 -3.29 -0.28
CA LEU A 111 -14.86 -2.76 -0.30
C LEU A 111 -13.96 -3.47 0.73
N ARG A 112 -14.42 -3.55 1.98
CA ARG A 112 -13.73 -4.24 3.07
C ARG A 112 -13.53 -5.72 2.76
N ALA A 113 -14.53 -6.40 2.20
CA ALA A 113 -14.40 -7.80 1.81
C ALA A 113 -13.34 -8.02 0.72
N ARG A 114 -13.28 -7.15 -0.30
CA ARG A 114 -12.28 -7.19 -1.38
C ARG A 114 -10.86 -7.01 -0.87
N VAL A 115 -10.62 -5.98 -0.07
CA VAL A 115 -9.28 -5.70 0.45
C VAL A 115 -8.81 -6.77 1.43
N ASN A 116 -9.70 -7.30 2.28
CA ASN A 116 -9.36 -8.42 3.17
C ASN A 116 -9.00 -9.69 2.39
N ALA A 117 -9.68 -9.99 1.27
CA ALA A 117 -9.29 -11.11 0.42
C ALA A 117 -7.88 -10.95 -0.16
N GLY A 118 -7.47 -9.72 -0.51
CA GLY A 118 -6.10 -9.42 -0.92
C GLY A 118 -5.09 -9.56 0.23
N LEU A 119 -5.45 -9.08 1.42
CA LEU A 119 -4.65 -9.25 2.64
C LEU A 119 -4.40 -10.73 2.96
N ASP A 120 -5.42 -11.58 2.80
CA ASP A 120 -5.30 -13.03 3.02
C ASP A 120 -4.33 -13.69 2.05
N VAL A 121 -4.29 -13.25 0.78
CA VAL A 121 -3.31 -13.75 -0.19
C VAL A 121 -1.90 -13.40 0.25
N LEU A 122 -1.66 -12.15 0.68
CA LEU A 122 -0.37 -11.72 1.19
C LEU A 122 0.05 -12.56 2.42
N LYS A 123 -0.84 -12.72 3.40
CA LYS A 123 -0.57 -13.50 4.63
C LYS A 123 -0.33 -14.99 4.38
N LYS A 124 -0.86 -15.55 3.29
CA LYS A 124 -0.61 -16.95 2.89
C LYS A 124 0.71 -17.14 2.13
N ASN A 125 1.36 -16.06 1.70
CA ASN A 125 2.66 -16.15 1.06
C ASN A 125 3.72 -16.60 2.08
N LYS A 126 4.45 -17.69 1.77
CA LYS A 126 5.46 -18.27 2.66
C LYS A 126 6.64 -17.34 2.98
N LEU A 127 6.85 -16.30 2.17
CA LEU A 127 7.90 -15.30 2.37
C LEU A 127 7.41 -14.11 3.21
N ALA A 128 6.10 -13.95 3.40
CA ALA A 128 5.55 -12.89 4.22
C ALA A 128 5.54 -13.30 5.70
N ASP A 129 6.13 -12.48 6.56
CA ASP A 129 6.03 -12.61 7.99
C ASP A 129 4.68 -12.08 8.46
N THR A 130 3.79 -12.97 8.89
CA THR A 130 2.42 -12.65 9.28
C THR A 130 2.32 -11.75 10.53
N LYS A 131 3.42 -11.59 11.29
CA LYS A 131 3.49 -10.65 12.43
C LYS A 131 3.93 -9.25 12.04
N ARG A 132 4.40 -9.06 10.80
CA ARG A 132 4.92 -7.80 10.26
C ARG A 132 4.25 -7.50 8.93
N ILE A 133 3.00 -7.09 8.98
CA ILE A 133 2.18 -6.76 7.81
C ILE A 133 1.75 -5.29 7.86
N ALA A 134 1.85 -4.59 6.75
CA ALA A 134 1.26 -3.27 6.57
C ALA A 134 0.43 -3.22 5.28
N ALA A 135 -0.35 -2.14 5.11
CA ALA A 135 -1.01 -1.85 3.85
C ALA A 135 -0.81 -0.40 3.44
N ILE A 136 -0.63 -0.13 2.15
CA ILE A 136 -0.59 1.21 1.59
C ILE A 136 -1.60 1.35 0.47
N GLY A 137 -2.05 2.56 0.21
CA GLY A 137 -2.91 2.82 -0.94
C GLY A 137 -2.91 4.27 -1.37
N TYR A 138 -3.30 4.50 -2.62
CA TYR A 138 -3.26 5.79 -3.29
C TYR A 138 -4.67 6.20 -3.72
N CYS A 139 -5.11 7.44 -3.45
CA CYS A 139 -6.44 7.92 -3.84
C CYS A 139 -7.54 6.97 -3.31
N PHE A 140 -8.30 6.32 -4.20
CA PHE A 140 -9.24 5.24 -3.88
C PHE A 140 -8.61 4.17 -2.97
N GLY A 141 -7.37 3.77 -3.24
CA GLY A 141 -6.64 2.81 -2.42
C GLY A 141 -6.30 3.36 -1.03
N GLY A 142 -6.07 4.66 -0.91
CA GLY A 142 -5.82 5.33 0.37
C GLY A 142 -7.05 5.24 1.28
N THR A 143 -8.23 5.56 0.73
CA THR A 143 -9.51 5.32 1.43
C THR A 143 -9.69 3.84 1.77
N THR A 144 -9.32 2.95 0.85
CA THR A 144 -9.49 1.50 1.02
C THR A 144 -8.66 0.94 2.18
N VAL A 145 -7.42 1.42 2.38
CA VAL A 145 -6.59 0.94 3.51
C VAL A 145 -7.05 1.49 4.85
N ILE A 146 -7.65 2.69 4.88
CA ILE A 146 -8.35 3.18 6.09
C ILE A 146 -9.58 2.31 6.39
N GLU A 147 -10.35 1.95 5.36
CA GLU A 147 -11.48 1.02 5.53
C GLU A 147 -11.05 -0.40 5.94
N LEU A 148 -9.88 -0.87 5.49
CA LEU A 148 -9.27 -2.11 5.97
C LEU A 148 -8.96 -2.03 7.47
N ALA A 149 -8.43 -0.91 7.95
CA ALA A 149 -8.20 -0.70 9.37
C ALA A 149 -9.53 -0.70 10.15
N ARG A 150 -10.54 0.04 9.68
CA ARG A 150 -11.90 0.11 10.25
C ARG A 150 -12.63 -1.23 10.24
N SER A 151 -12.24 -2.18 9.36
CA SER A 151 -12.79 -3.55 9.36
C SER A 151 -12.24 -4.42 10.49
N GLY A 152 -11.29 -3.93 11.30
CA GLY A 152 -10.63 -4.69 12.35
C GLY A 152 -9.61 -5.70 11.86
N ALA A 153 -9.08 -5.50 10.65
CA ALA A 153 -8.02 -6.32 10.12
C ALA A 153 -6.78 -6.29 11.03
N GLU A 154 -6.10 -7.43 11.15
CA GLU A 154 -4.93 -7.59 12.00
C GLU A 154 -3.66 -7.35 11.18
N LEU A 155 -3.11 -6.14 11.29
CA LEU A 155 -1.86 -5.70 10.66
C LEU A 155 -1.21 -4.64 11.55
N ASN A 156 0.07 -4.34 11.34
CA ASN A 156 0.84 -3.42 12.17
C ASN A 156 0.50 -1.95 11.88
N GLY A 157 0.17 -1.63 10.62
CA GLY A 157 -0.25 -0.27 10.26
C GLY A 157 -0.70 -0.11 8.82
N VAL A 158 -1.35 1.03 8.56
CA VAL A 158 -1.78 1.44 7.21
C VAL A 158 -1.26 2.82 6.84
N VAL A 159 -0.95 3.01 5.55
CA VAL A 159 -0.50 4.29 5.00
C VAL A 159 -1.39 4.72 3.84
N SER A 160 -2.16 5.78 4.05
CA SER A 160 -2.99 6.40 3.02
C SER A 160 -2.23 7.53 2.34
N PHE A 161 -2.08 7.48 1.02
CA PHE A 161 -1.57 8.59 0.21
C PHE A 161 -2.74 9.24 -0.51
N HIS A 162 -2.98 10.53 -0.24
CA HIS A 162 -4.07 11.34 -0.84
C HIS A 162 -5.39 10.58 -0.94
N GLY A 163 -5.69 9.73 0.03
CA GLY A 163 -6.96 9.03 0.10
C GLY A 163 -8.04 9.90 0.70
N GLY A 164 -9.29 9.64 0.31
CA GLY A 164 -10.43 10.24 0.99
C GLY A 164 -10.55 9.73 2.42
N LEU A 165 -10.85 10.62 3.34
CA LEU A 165 -10.83 10.39 4.79
C LEU A 165 -12.25 10.36 5.39
N ASP A 166 -13.27 10.41 4.53
CA ASP A 166 -14.66 10.26 4.91
C ASP A 166 -14.89 9.01 5.77
N SER A 167 -15.82 9.12 6.72
CA SER A 167 -16.19 8.04 7.62
C SER A 167 -17.71 7.93 7.67
N PRO A 168 -18.33 7.15 6.77
CA PRO A 168 -19.79 7.00 6.77
C PRO A 168 -20.30 6.32 8.05
N THR A 169 -19.42 5.56 8.74
CA THR A 169 -19.70 4.91 10.02
C THR A 169 -18.57 5.20 11.02
N PRO A 170 -18.47 6.40 11.63
CA PRO A 170 -17.35 6.76 12.51
C PRO A 170 -17.18 5.84 13.72
N ALA A 171 -18.27 5.18 14.15
CA ALA A 171 -18.22 4.22 15.25
C ALA A 171 -17.31 3.02 14.93
N ASP A 172 -16.99 2.74 13.67
CA ASP A 172 -16.08 1.66 13.27
C ASP A 172 -14.61 1.95 13.65
N GLY A 173 -14.26 3.19 14.00
CA GLY A 173 -12.94 3.53 14.51
C GLY A 173 -12.51 2.65 15.69
N ARG A 174 -13.47 2.22 16.53
CA ARG A 174 -13.23 1.31 17.68
C ARG A 174 -12.67 -0.07 17.27
N ASN A 175 -12.84 -0.46 16.02
CA ASN A 175 -12.37 -1.74 15.52
C ASN A 175 -10.90 -1.69 15.08
N ILE A 176 -10.33 -0.48 14.91
CA ILE A 176 -8.96 -0.30 14.42
C ILE A 176 -7.97 -0.86 15.43
N LYS A 177 -7.16 -1.84 14.97
CA LYS A 177 -6.13 -2.51 15.78
C LYS A 177 -4.70 -2.09 15.42
N CYS A 178 -4.53 -1.30 14.38
CA CYS A 178 -3.24 -0.97 13.76
C CYS A 178 -2.95 0.53 13.86
N LYS A 179 -1.69 0.92 13.60
CA LYS A 179 -1.31 2.33 13.51
C LYS A 179 -1.71 2.94 12.16
N ILE A 180 -1.92 4.24 12.11
CA ILE A 180 -2.31 4.94 10.87
C ILE A 180 -1.33 6.06 10.52
N LEU A 181 -0.87 6.10 9.27
CA LEU A 181 -0.25 7.27 8.67
C LEU A 181 -1.11 7.76 7.49
N ALA A 182 -1.62 8.97 7.59
CA ALA A 182 -2.32 9.66 6.50
C ALA A 182 -1.42 10.75 5.90
N CYS A 183 -1.01 10.54 4.65
CA CYS A 183 -0.20 11.45 3.85
C CYS A 183 -1.12 12.27 2.94
N HIS A 184 -1.38 13.52 3.31
CA HIS A 184 -2.42 14.36 2.69
C HIS A 184 -1.85 15.59 1.98
N GLY A 185 -2.38 15.93 0.80
CA GLY A 185 -2.02 17.19 0.12
C GLY A 185 -2.64 18.36 0.87
N ALA A 186 -1.86 19.36 1.30
CA ALA A 186 -2.40 20.45 2.12
C ALA A 186 -3.42 21.33 1.37
N ASP A 187 -3.39 21.29 0.04
CA ASP A 187 -4.23 22.07 -0.87
C ASP A 187 -5.21 21.18 -1.65
N ASP A 188 -5.41 19.92 -1.22
CA ASP A 188 -6.34 18.97 -1.85
C ASP A 188 -7.80 19.47 -1.66
N PRO A 189 -8.51 19.84 -2.75
CA PRO A 189 -9.85 20.41 -2.63
C PRO A 189 -10.94 19.34 -2.44
N PHE A 190 -10.61 18.05 -2.54
CA PHE A 190 -11.59 16.97 -2.40
C PHE A 190 -11.85 16.57 -0.95
N GLU A 191 -10.97 16.95 -0.03
CA GLU A 191 -11.15 16.75 1.41
C GLU A 191 -11.25 18.10 2.12
N THR A 192 -12.41 18.36 2.72
CA THR A 192 -12.64 19.63 3.38
C THR A 192 -11.93 19.69 4.75
N PRO A 193 -11.72 20.89 5.32
CA PRO A 193 -11.27 21.00 6.71
C PRO A 193 -12.16 20.25 7.71
N ALA A 194 -13.46 20.14 7.42
CA ALA A 194 -14.40 19.40 8.25
C ALA A 194 -14.17 17.88 8.17
N ASP A 195 -13.86 17.35 6.99
CA ASP A 195 -13.53 15.93 6.80
C ASP A 195 -12.27 15.55 7.57
N LEU A 196 -11.22 16.39 7.48
CA LEU A 196 -9.98 16.20 8.24
C LEU A 196 -10.24 16.22 9.75
N ALA A 197 -11.01 17.21 10.24
CA ALA A 197 -11.36 17.30 11.65
C ALA A 197 -12.18 16.10 12.14
N ALA A 198 -13.11 15.60 11.31
CA ALA A 198 -13.92 14.42 11.61
C ALA A 198 -13.06 13.15 11.68
N PHE A 199 -12.13 12.98 10.74
CA PHE A 199 -11.18 11.87 10.73
C PHE A 199 -10.30 11.87 11.99
N GLU A 200 -9.71 13.02 12.33
CA GLU A 200 -8.90 13.10 13.56
C GLU A 200 -9.74 12.84 14.81
N LYS A 201 -10.99 13.31 14.85
CA LYS A 201 -11.91 13.06 15.97
C LYS A 201 -12.20 11.56 16.13
N GLU A 202 -12.52 10.86 15.04
CA GLU A 202 -12.75 9.41 15.05
C GLU A 202 -11.57 8.67 15.66
N LEU A 203 -10.34 8.95 15.18
CA LEU A 203 -9.15 8.25 15.65
C LEU A 203 -8.81 8.56 17.11
N ARG A 204 -9.05 9.80 17.57
CA ARG A 204 -8.90 10.19 18.98
C ARG A 204 -9.91 9.48 19.87
N ASP A 205 -11.18 9.48 19.50
CA ASP A 205 -12.26 8.84 20.26
C ASP A 205 -12.03 7.32 20.38
N ALA A 206 -11.43 6.71 19.35
CA ALA A 206 -11.07 5.30 19.33
C ALA A 206 -9.69 4.98 19.94
N ASN A 207 -8.96 5.99 20.43
CA ASN A 207 -7.60 5.84 20.99
C ASN A 207 -6.62 5.11 20.04
N VAL A 208 -6.70 5.42 18.74
CA VAL A 208 -5.78 4.89 17.72
C VAL A 208 -4.46 5.66 17.77
N ASP A 209 -3.35 4.99 17.49
CA ASP A 209 -2.07 5.67 17.24
C ASP A 209 -2.00 6.11 15.78
N TRP A 210 -1.93 7.42 15.55
CA TRP A 210 -2.04 7.99 14.22
C TRP A 210 -1.15 9.21 13.97
N ARG A 211 -0.79 9.39 12.70
CA ARG A 211 -0.16 10.58 12.15
C ARG A 211 -0.93 11.07 10.93
N LEU A 212 -1.19 12.37 10.86
CA LEU A 212 -1.71 13.05 9.66
C LEU A 212 -0.67 14.10 9.25
N ILE A 213 -0.06 13.93 8.08
CA ILE A 213 0.95 14.84 7.55
C ILE A 213 0.35 15.57 6.35
N LYS A 214 0.36 16.91 6.40
CA LYS A 214 -0.10 17.77 5.30
C LYS A 214 1.11 18.30 4.52
N TYR A 215 1.19 18.03 3.23
CA TYR A 215 2.29 18.49 2.36
C TYR A 215 1.89 19.79 1.64
N GLY A 216 2.52 20.90 2.01
CA GLY A 216 2.25 22.22 1.41
C GLY A 216 2.55 22.29 -0.09
N GLY A 217 1.63 22.89 -0.86
CA GLY A 217 1.70 23.01 -2.32
C GLY A 217 1.23 21.76 -3.08
N ALA A 218 0.80 20.72 -2.36
CA ALA A 218 0.34 19.46 -2.94
C ALA A 218 -1.19 19.39 -2.88
N VAL A 219 -1.78 19.01 -4.02
CA VAL A 219 -3.20 18.70 -4.17
C VAL A 219 -3.39 17.18 -4.24
N HIS A 220 -4.54 16.70 -4.69
CA HIS A 220 -4.78 15.27 -4.87
C HIS A 220 -3.80 14.62 -5.87
N SER A 221 -3.62 13.31 -5.78
CA SER A 221 -2.73 12.54 -6.68
C SER A 221 -1.26 13.00 -6.68
N PHE A 222 -0.78 13.66 -5.62
CA PHE A 222 0.57 14.25 -5.58
C PHE A 222 1.73 13.26 -5.77
N THR A 223 1.50 11.95 -5.62
CA THR A 223 2.50 10.90 -5.84
C THR A 223 2.56 10.39 -7.28
N GLN A 224 1.68 10.89 -8.18
CA GLN A 224 1.40 10.29 -9.47
C GLN A 224 1.88 11.18 -10.64
N PRO A 225 3.04 10.90 -11.27
CA PRO A 225 3.56 11.70 -12.39
C PRO A 225 2.58 11.85 -13.56
N MET A 226 1.73 10.85 -13.81
CA MET A 226 0.73 10.88 -14.88
C MET A 226 -0.43 11.85 -14.63
N ALA A 227 -0.59 12.38 -13.41
CA ALA A 227 -1.60 13.39 -13.11
C ALA A 227 -1.27 14.77 -13.71
N GLY A 228 -0.10 14.95 -14.33
CA GLY A 228 0.40 16.26 -14.73
C GLY A 228 0.86 17.08 -13.51
N ASN A 229 1.26 18.33 -13.69
CA ASN A 229 1.78 19.19 -12.61
C ASN A 229 0.99 20.50 -12.45
N ASP A 230 -0.24 20.53 -12.99
CA ASP A 230 -1.14 21.68 -12.94
C ASP A 230 -2.15 21.54 -11.79
N ASN A 231 -1.91 22.26 -10.70
CA ASN A 231 -2.76 22.24 -9.51
C ASN A 231 -4.18 22.82 -9.77
N SER A 232 -4.43 23.54 -10.87
CA SER A 232 -5.69 24.26 -11.09
C SER A 232 -6.93 23.35 -11.09
N LYS A 233 -6.76 22.06 -11.37
CA LYS A 233 -7.82 21.04 -11.38
C LYS A 233 -7.96 20.27 -10.08
N GLY A 234 -7.17 20.60 -9.06
CA GLY A 234 -7.20 19.92 -7.75
C GLY A 234 -6.52 18.56 -7.71
N ALA A 235 -5.96 18.07 -8.82
CA ALA A 235 -5.19 16.83 -8.87
C ALA A 235 -3.97 17.01 -9.75
N ALA A 236 -2.78 16.80 -9.20
CA ALA A 236 -1.50 17.00 -9.87
C ALA A 236 -0.35 16.37 -9.09
N TYR A 237 0.67 15.93 -9.82
CA TYR A 237 1.95 15.49 -9.30
C TYR A 237 2.70 16.61 -8.57
N ASN A 238 3.27 16.27 -7.42
CA ASN A 238 4.20 17.12 -6.70
C ASN A 238 5.38 16.26 -6.23
N GLU A 239 6.49 16.31 -6.97
CA GLU A 239 7.69 15.49 -6.72
C GLU A 239 8.21 15.60 -5.28
N ARG A 240 8.16 16.81 -4.71
CA ARG A 240 8.60 17.05 -3.33
C ARG A 240 7.71 16.32 -2.32
N ALA A 241 6.39 16.38 -2.50
CA ALA A 241 5.44 15.69 -1.63
C ALA A 241 5.51 14.17 -1.81
N ASP A 242 5.65 13.69 -3.05
CA ASP A 242 5.87 12.26 -3.37
C ASP A 242 7.07 11.71 -2.58
N LYS A 243 8.25 12.32 -2.75
CA LYS A 243 9.49 11.89 -2.07
C LYS A 243 9.38 11.96 -0.54
N ARG A 244 8.80 13.04 0.00
CA ARG A 244 8.64 13.20 1.47
C ARG A 244 7.70 12.15 2.04
N SER A 245 6.54 11.95 1.41
CA SER A 245 5.56 10.98 1.87
C SER A 245 6.07 9.54 1.84
N TRP A 246 6.92 9.19 0.88
CA TRP A 246 7.59 7.89 0.85
C TRP A 246 8.63 7.75 1.97
N ALA A 247 9.38 8.81 2.28
CA ALA A 247 10.30 8.81 3.41
C ALA A 247 9.56 8.67 4.75
N ASP A 248 8.44 9.38 4.92
CA ASP A 248 7.60 9.30 6.12
C ASP A 248 6.98 7.89 6.27
N MET A 249 6.57 7.26 5.16
CA MET A 249 6.13 5.86 5.13
C MET A 249 7.25 4.90 5.55
N GLN A 250 8.47 5.07 5.05
CA GLN A 250 9.60 4.22 5.43
C GLN A 250 9.94 4.35 6.92
N GLN A 251 9.91 5.58 7.46
CA GLN A 251 10.09 5.80 8.89
C GLN A 251 8.99 5.13 9.71
N PHE A 252 7.73 5.24 9.26
CA PHE A 252 6.60 4.55 9.88
C PHE A 252 6.78 3.02 9.84
N PHE A 253 7.23 2.45 8.72
CA PHE A 253 7.52 1.01 8.62
C PHE A 253 8.65 0.57 9.55
N ALA A 254 9.71 1.38 9.68
CA ALA A 254 10.80 1.11 10.61
C ALA A 254 10.36 1.12 12.08
N GLU A 255 9.27 1.80 12.41
CA GLU A 255 8.66 1.85 13.74
C GLU A 255 7.74 0.64 13.99
N ILE A 256 6.83 0.33 13.07
CA ILE A 256 5.77 -0.67 13.29
C ILE A 256 6.22 -2.13 13.13
N PHE A 257 7.38 -2.36 12.50
CA PHE A 257 7.95 -3.70 12.26
C PHE A 257 9.06 -4.10 13.23
N GLN A 258 9.27 -3.34 14.30
CA GLN A 258 10.19 -3.67 15.40
C GLN A 258 9.71 -4.88 16.21
#